data_AF-A0AAN7SLS3-F1
#
_entry.id   AF-A0AAN7SLS3-F1
#
_cell.length_a   1.000
_cell.length_b   1.000
_cell.length_c   1.000
_cell.angle_alpha   90.00
_cell.angle_beta   90.00
_cell.angle_gamma   90.00
#
_symmetry.space_group_name_H-M   'P 1'
#
loop_
_entity.id
_entity.type
_entity.pdbx_description
1 polymer ?
#
loop_
_entity_poly.entity_id
_entity_poly.type
_entity_poly.pdbx_seq_one_letter_code
_entity_poly.pdbx_strand_id
1 'polypeptide(L)'
;MEKEDELLFNFFSCVSQLCFDKAKEHIEKERECNAGLQSIGWTVLLNTLPQIILAEKSYIEIGFLQNKHKSFLRKDNSLRSIYETLKSDLKRLEENTKHQPFDKHIVNYFQHISQFLAARINLIDFYEKMFVTGSTRCLRYTDLLEHIETIIEKHVLSFTDIGLTPIKAVFSLECEILQQLLKALCELQNLQFLASLALIHGAQTRLTAWENKIQNRETWKLGFLKNNPLPLLLQWLIRFKGAVLSKFSLYFHDRLAQQTSSNDMRQLCSKLQFDYYHRMLQFQRKYDSNTVLLISDEQTNCDSHDTFPVIVSCPTKRSPQYEIILKMISDISTELINNDKIIYKYSTQEQCTYVLYTIESNIYLVIVFESKKSEKDVFIANFILEFSTNLRCSKVFTNLKNPSK
;
A
#
# COMPACT_ATOMS: atom_id res chain seq x y z
N MET A 1 -31.28 -14.21 16.45
CA MET A 1 -30.68 -14.28 15.10
C MET A 1 -31.50 -15.30 14.35
N GLU A 2 -32.09 -14.92 13.23
CA GLU A 2 -32.86 -15.86 12.41
C GLU A 2 -31.90 -16.89 11.79
N LYS A 3 -32.39 -18.07 11.40
CA LYS A 3 -31.54 -19.15 10.85
C LYS A 3 -30.74 -18.69 9.62
N GLU A 4 -31.33 -17.80 8.81
CA GLU A 4 -30.71 -17.23 7.62
C GLU A 4 -29.60 -16.23 7.95
N ASP A 5 -29.80 -15.37 8.96
CA ASP A 5 -28.77 -14.44 9.46
C ASP A 5 -27.54 -15.21 9.95
N GLU A 6 -27.76 -16.28 10.71
CA GLU A 6 -26.70 -17.12 11.26
C GLU A 6 -25.90 -17.80 10.15
N LEU A 7 -26.59 -18.29 9.11
CA LEU A 7 -25.93 -18.86 7.94
C LEU A 7 -25.06 -17.84 7.21
N LEU A 8 -25.59 -16.64 6.93
CA LEU A 8 -24.82 -15.60 6.26
C LEU A 8 -23.64 -15.13 7.10
N PHE A 9 -23.85 -14.96 8.40
CA PHE A 9 -22.79 -14.61 9.35
C PHE A 9 -21.67 -15.66 9.33
N ASN A 10 -22.01 -16.95 9.37
CA ASN A 10 -21.03 -18.04 9.32
C ASN A 10 -20.32 -18.10 7.97
N PHE A 11 -21.07 -17.97 6.87
CA PHE A 11 -20.50 -17.91 5.52
C PHE A 11 -19.47 -16.77 5.39
N PHE A 12 -19.85 -15.53 5.73
CA PHE A 12 -18.96 -14.38 5.64
C PHE A 12 -17.85 -14.41 6.69
N SER A 13 -18.06 -15.07 7.83
CA SER A 13 -16.98 -15.37 8.78
C SER A 13 -15.92 -16.24 8.12
N CYS A 14 -16.30 -17.36 7.49
CA CYS A 14 -15.36 -18.22 6.78
C CYS A 14 -14.64 -17.48 5.64
N VAL A 15 -15.37 -16.70 4.83
CA VAL A 15 -14.78 -15.88 3.75
C VAL A 15 -13.79 -14.85 4.32
N SER A 16 -14.13 -14.15 5.39
CA SER A 16 -13.27 -13.14 6.04
C SER A 16 -11.98 -13.73 6.63
N GLN A 17 -12.04 -15.00 7.04
CA GLN A 17 -10.91 -15.77 7.56
C GLN A 17 -10.14 -16.54 6.46
N LEU A 18 -10.57 -16.41 5.20
CA LEU A 18 -10.02 -17.09 4.04
C LEU A 18 -10.17 -18.62 4.07
N CYS A 19 -11.12 -19.14 4.87
CA CYS A 19 -11.51 -20.55 4.90
C CYS A 19 -12.56 -20.82 3.82
N PHE A 20 -12.17 -20.68 2.56
CA PHE A 20 -13.08 -20.75 1.41
C PHE A 20 -13.73 -22.13 1.23
N ASP A 21 -13.02 -23.21 1.55
CA ASP A 21 -13.56 -24.57 1.42
C ASP A 21 -14.64 -24.81 2.48
N LYS A 22 -14.42 -24.38 3.73
CA LYS A 22 -15.46 -24.40 4.78
C LYS A 22 -16.67 -23.55 4.41
N ALA A 23 -16.46 -22.34 3.88
CA ALA A 23 -17.57 -21.48 3.43
C ALA A 23 -18.44 -22.20 2.40
N LYS A 24 -17.81 -22.93 1.46
CA LYS A 24 -18.50 -23.72 0.45
C LYS A 24 -19.27 -24.89 1.04
N GLU A 25 -18.66 -25.65 1.96
CA GLU A 25 -19.33 -26.76 2.67
C GLU A 25 -20.58 -26.29 3.43
N HIS A 26 -20.54 -25.11 4.06
CA HIS A 26 -21.71 -24.54 4.73
C HIS A 26 -22.88 -24.30 3.78
N ILE A 27 -22.61 -23.80 2.58
CA ILE A 27 -23.63 -23.58 1.55
C ILE A 27 -24.18 -24.90 1.00
N GLU A 28 -23.32 -25.89 0.76
CA GLU A 28 -23.75 -27.21 0.27
C GLU A 28 -24.65 -27.92 1.28
N LYS A 29 -24.29 -27.91 2.58
CA LYS A 29 -25.13 -28.46 3.66
C LYS A 29 -26.50 -27.80 3.74
N GLU A 30 -26.57 -26.47 3.62
CA GLU A 30 -27.87 -25.77 3.67
C GLU A 30 -28.78 -26.15 2.48
N ARG A 31 -28.19 -26.34 1.29
CA ARG A 31 -28.95 -26.77 0.11
C ARG A 31 -29.51 -28.18 0.28
N GLU A 32 -28.74 -29.08 0.88
CA GLU A 32 -29.18 -30.46 1.15
C GLU A 32 -30.26 -30.52 2.24
N CYS A 33 -30.10 -29.78 3.33
CA CYS A 33 -31.04 -29.81 4.47
C CYS A 33 -32.42 -29.23 4.19
N ASN A 34 -32.59 -28.41 3.14
CA ASN A 34 -33.85 -27.70 2.88
C ASN A 34 -34.38 -27.89 1.45
N ALA A 35 -33.99 -28.97 0.77
CA ALA A 35 -34.47 -29.28 -0.56
C ALA A 35 -36.01 -29.32 -0.61
N GLY A 36 -36.63 -28.33 -1.26
CA GLY A 36 -38.07 -28.26 -1.52
C GLY A 36 -38.92 -27.39 -0.57
N LEU A 37 -38.34 -26.71 0.43
CA LEU A 37 -39.07 -25.88 1.41
C LEU A 37 -38.68 -24.39 1.41
N GLN A 38 -37.69 -23.98 0.61
CA GLN A 38 -37.16 -22.61 0.62
C GLN A 38 -37.86 -21.70 -0.40
N SER A 39 -37.88 -20.40 -0.12
CA SER A 39 -38.33 -19.42 -1.11
C SER A 39 -37.39 -19.41 -2.33
N ILE A 40 -37.94 -19.01 -3.47
CA ILE A 40 -37.19 -18.93 -4.73
C ILE A 40 -36.01 -17.95 -4.58
N GLY A 41 -36.23 -16.82 -3.90
CA GLY A 41 -35.19 -15.82 -3.64
C GLY A 41 -34.02 -16.40 -2.85
N TRP A 42 -34.28 -17.18 -1.81
CA TRP A 42 -33.24 -17.78 -0.98
C TRP A 42 -32.44 -18.84 -1.75
N THR A 43 -33.12 -19.66 -2.55
CA THR A 43 -32.46 -20.65 -3.42
C THR A 43 -31.49 -19.96 -4.40
N VAL A 44 -31.92 -18.84 -5.00
CA VAL A 44 -31.06 -18.05 -5.90
C VAL A 44 -29.88 -17.45 -5.13
N LEU A 45 -30.09 -16.90 -3.93
CA LEU A 45 -29.02 -16.38 -3.09
C LEU A 45 -27.96 -17.45 -2.81
N LEU A 46 -28.38 -18.63 -2.35
CA LEU A 46 -27.48 -19.76 -2.10
C LEU A 46 -26.69 -20.14 -3.36
N ASN A 47 -27.26 -19.99 -4.55
CA ASN A 47 -26.56 -20.21 -5.83
C ASN A 47 -25.53 -19.14 -6.18
N THR A 48 -25.71 -17.90 -5.72
CA THR A 48 -24.77 -16.79 -5.92
C THR A 48 -23.57 -16.85 -4.98
N LEU A 49 -23.76 -17.25 -3.71
CA LEU A 49 -22.70 -17.21 -2.68
C LEU A 49 -21.38 -17.93 -3.09
N PRO A 50 -21.39 -19.11 -3.73
CA PRO A 50 -20.14 -19.74 -4.19
C PRO A 50 -19.36 -18.93 -5.23
N GLN A 51 -20.01 -18.10 -6.05
CA GLN A 51 -19.32 -17.23 -6.98
C GLN A 51 -18.58 -16.10 -6.26
N ILE A 52 -19.12 -15.63 -5.13
CA ILE A 52 -18.44 -14.66 -4.25
C ILE A 52 -17.18 -15.28 -3.65
N ILE A 53 -17.21 -16.56 -3.23
CA ILE A 53 -16.01 -17.27 -2.76
C ILE A 53 -14.91 -17.23 -3.83
N LEU A 54 -15.25 -17.55 -5.09
CA LEU A 54 -14.28 -17.55 -6.19
C LEU A 54 -13.72 -16.15 -6.46
N ALA A 55 -14.58 -15.12 -6.43
CA ALA A 55 -14.18 -13.74 -6.61
C ALA A 55 -13.23 -13.27 -5.49
N GLU A 56 -13.58 -13.49 -4.22
CA GLU A 56 -12.76 -13.12 -3.06
C GLU A 56 -11.43 -13.86 -3.00
N LYS A 57 -11.42 -15.15 -3.37
CA LYS A 57 -10.18 -15.94 -3.50
C LYS A 57 -9.26 -15.35 -4.58
N SER A 58 -9.81 -14.92 -5.72
CA SER A 58 -9.03 -14.24 -6.76
C SER A 58 -8.57 -12.86 -6.29
N TYR A 59 -9.40 -12.15 -5.53
CA TYR A 59 -9.12 -10.82 -5.02
C TYR A 59 -7.91 -10.81 -4.06
N ILE A 60 -7.91 -11.69 -3.06
CA ILE A 60 -6.83 -11.76 -2.07
C ILE A 60 -5.48 -12.17 -2.70
N GLU A 61 -5.54 -12.85 -3.84
CA GLU A 61 -4.39 -13.24 -4.66
C GLU A 61 -4.01 -12.17 -5.71
N ILE A 62 -4.58 -10.96 -5.61
CA ILE A 62 -4.32 -9.83 -6.50
C ILE A 62 -4.66 -10.16 -7.98
N GLY A 63 -5.65 -11.03 -8.19
CA GLY A 63 -6.07 -11.48 -9.52
C GLY A 63 -6.62 -10.35 -10.41
N PHE A 64 -7.03 -9.23 -9.83
CA PHE A 64 -7.51 -8.05 -10.56
C PHE A 64 -6.40 -7.30 -11.33
N LEU A 65 -5.12 -7.50 -11.01
CA LEU A 65 -4.00 -6.86 -11.71
C LEU A 65 -3.20 -7.83 -12.61
N GLN A 66 -3.49 -9.13 -12.54
CA GLN A 66 -2.81 -10.17 -13.30
C GLN A 66 -3.46 -10.35 -14.69
N ASN A 67 -3.05 -9.54 -15.67
CA ASN A 67 -3.62 -9.62 -17.02
C ASN A 67 -3.08 -10.75 -17.92
N LYS A 68 -2.18 -11.64 -17.45
CA LYS A 68 -1.64 -12.72 -18.30
C LYS A 68 -1.30 -14.00 -17.53
N HIS A 69 -1.62 -15.14 -18.16
CA HIS A 69 -1.14 -16.52 -17.91
C HIS A 69 -1.97 -17.49 -17.04
N LYS A 70 -3.30 -17.34 -16.94
CA LYS A 70 -4.16 -18.52 -16.74
C LYS A 70 -5.06 -18.70 -17.95
N SER A 71 -4.79 -19.77 -18.70
CA SER A 71 -5.31 -20.16 -20.01
C SER A 71 -6.84 -20.40 -20.10
N PHE A 72 -7.66 -19.83 -19.21
CA PHE A 72 -9.09 -20.11 -19.14
C PHE A 72 -9.99 -18.87 -19.04
N LEU A 73 -9.44 -17.67 -18.87
CA LEU A 73 -10.24 -16.43 -18.91
C LEU A 73 -9.83 -15.64 -20.15
N ARG A 74 -10.78 -15.54 -21.10
CA ARG A 74 -10.69 -14.63 -22.25
C ARG A 74 -10.48 -13.20 -21.72
N LYS A 75 -9.93 -12.34 -22.57
CA LYS A 75 -9.63 -10.91 -22.33
C LYS A 75 -10.81 -10.10 -21.75
N ASP A 76 -12.03 -10.63 -21.83
CA ASP A 76 -13.30 -10.04 -21.37
C ASP A 76 -13.70 -10.43 -19.92
N ASN A 77 -12.97 -11.34 -19.27
CA ASN A 77 -13.27 -11.83 -17.91
C ASN A 77 -12.24 -11.34 -16.87
N SER A 78 -12.11 -10.02 -16.70
CA SER A 78 -11.34 -9.49 -15.57
C SER A 78 -12.06 -9.76 -14.24
N LEU A 79 -11.32 -9.81 -13.14
CA LEU A 79 -11.97 -9.97 -11.82
C LEU A 79 -13.00 -8.86 -11.56
N ARG A 80 -12.73 -7.65 -12.04
CA ARG A 80 -13.67 -6.52 -12.02
C ARG A 80 -14.98 -6.84 -12.74
N SER A 81 -14.93 -7.45 -13.92
CA SER A 81 -16.16 -7.81 -14.66
C SER A 81 -16.96 -8.92 -13.96
N ILE A 82 -16.30 -9.81 -13.22
CA ILE A 82 -16.97 -10.82 -12.37
C ILE A 82 -17.75 -10.12 -11.25
N TYR A 83 -17.14 -9.19 -10.51
CA TYR A 83 -17.85 -8.42 -9.47
C TYR A 83 -19.00 -7.59 -10.05
N GLU A 84 -18.80 -6.94 -11.20
CA GLU A 84 -19.86 -6.16 -11.87
C GLU A 84 -21.05 -7.03 -12.31
N THR A 85 -20.77 -8.22 -12.82
CA THR A 85 -21.81 -9.18 -13.21
C THR A 85 -22.61 -9.63 -11.99
N LEU A 86 -21.93 -10.08 -10.92
CA LEU A 86 -22.58 -10.49 -9.67
C LEU A 86 -23.43 -9.36 -9.07
N LYS A 87 -22.90 -8.13 -9.06
CA LYS A 87 -23.61 -6.94 -8.56
C LYS A 87 -24.87 -6.67 -9.38
N SER A 88 -24.78 -6.75 -10.69
CA SER A 88 -25.90 -6.49 -11.62
C SER A 88 -26.98 -7.56 -11.50
N ASP A 89 -26.59 -8.83 -11.37
CA ASP A 89 -27.52 -9.94 -11.16
C ASP A 89 -28.29 -9.79 -9.85
N LEU A 90 -27.59 -9.47 -8.75
CA LEU A 90 -28.22 -9.25 -7.45
C LEU A 90 -29.17 -8.04 -7.45
N LYS A 91 -28.83 -6.95 -8.14
CA LYS A 91 -29.73 -5.78 -8.28
C LYS A 91 -31.01 -6.12 -9.04
N ARG A 92 -30.88 -6.88 -10.13
CA ARG A 92 -32.05 -7.34 -10.90
C ARG A 92 -32.95 -8.24 -10.05
N LEU A 93 -32.37 -9.11 -9.22
CA LEU A 93 -33.12 -9.96 -8.31
C LEU A 93 -33.79 -9.15 -7.21
N GLU A 94 -33.10 -8.16 -6.64
CA GLU A 94 -33.64 -7.19 -5.69
C GLU A 94 -34.90 -6.51 -6.26
N GLU A 95 -34.84 -6.01 -7.49
CA GLU A 95 -35.97 -5.35 -8.18
C GLU A 95 -37.16 -6.30 -8.42
N ASN A 96 -36.89 -7.53 -8.85
CA ASN A 96 -37.93 -8.53 -9.12
C ASN A 96 -38.63 -9.02 -7.84
N THR A 97 -37.92 -9.05 -6.71
CA THR A 97 -38.43 -9.57 -5.43
C THR A 97 -39.09 -8.48 -4.58
N LYS A 98 -38.86 -7.18 -4.85
CA LYS A 98 -39.46 -6.04 -4.11
C LYS A 98 -41.00 -6.07 -4.02
N HIS A 99 -41.67 -6.70 -4.98
CA HIS A 99 -43.13 -6.76 -5.04
C HIS A 99 -43.73 -7.94 -4.27
N GLN A 100 -42.92 -8.81 -3.67
CA GLN A 100 -43.38 -9.97 -2.91
C GLN A 100 -43.27 -9.73 -1.38
N PRO A 101 -44.39 -9.77 -0.63
CA PRO A 101 -44.42 -9.36 0.78
C PRO A 101 -43.66 -10.30 1.75
N PHE A 102 -43.43 -11.55 1.36
CA PHE A 102 -42.79 -12.57 2.21
C PHE A 102 -41.26 -12.60 2.12
N ASP A 103 -40.65 -11.89 1.15
CA ASP A 103 -39.20 -11.97 0.87
C ASP A 103 -38.42 -10.70 1.27
N LYS A 104 -39.00 -9.85 2.12
CA LYS A 104 -38.41 -8.55 2.49
C LYS A 104 -37.00 -8.67 3.07
N HIS A 105 -36.73 -9.72 3.83
CA HIS A 105 -35.42 -10.01 4.41
C HIS A 105 -34.39 -10.41 3.34
N ILE A 106 -34.81 -11.21 2.35
CA ILE A 106 -33.95 -11.66 1.25
C ILE A 106 -33.56 -10.49 0.33
N VAL A 107 -34.50 -9.57 0.08
CA VAL A 107 -34.24 -8.32 -0.65
C VAL A 107 -33.15 -7.50 0.05
N ASN A 108 -33.18 -7.42 1.38
CA ASN A 108 -32.14 -6.73 2.15
C ASN A 108 -30.77 -7.42 1.97
N TYR A 109 -30.70 -8.75 1.98
CA TYR A 109 -29.44 -9.45 1.70
C TYR A 109 -28.89 -9.15 0.30
N PHE A 110 -29.74 -9.16 -0.72
CA PHE A 110 -29.32 -8.77 -2.08
C PHE A 110 -28.76 -7.35 -2.13
N GLN A 111 -29.43 -6.41 -1.49
CA GLN A 111 -28.99 -5.02 -1.41
C GLN A 111 -27.63 -4.91 -0.69
N HIS A 112 -27.48 -5.52 0.49
CA HIS A 112 -26.24 -5.43 1.27
C HIS A 112 -25.07 -6.14 0.60
N ILE A 113 -25.29 -7.31 -0.01
CA ILE A 113 -24.24 -7.99 -0.80
C ILE A 113 -23.86 -7.14 -2.02
N SER A 114 -24.83 -6.56 -2.72
CA SER A 114 -24.56 -5.66 -3.86
C SER A 114 -23.72 -4.43 -3.45
N GLN A 115 -23.99 -3.86 -2.27
CA GLN A 115 -23.17 -2.78 -1.70
C GLN A 115 -21.74 -3.23 -1.40
N PHE A 116 -21.55 -4.42 -0.84
CA PHE A 116 -20.22 -5.00 -0.60
C PHE A 116 -19.45 -5.20 -1.93
N LEU A 117 -20.09 -5.78 -2.95
CA LEU A 117 -19.47 -5.98 -4.26
C LEU A 117 -19.07 -4.63 -4.90
N ALA A 118 -19.89 -3.59 -4.75
CA ALA A 118 -19.55 -2.23 -5.17
C ALA A 118 -18.35 -1.64 -4.42
N ALA A 119 -18.23 -1.91 -3.12
CA ALA A 119 -17.08 -1.51 -2.32
C ALA A 119 -15.80 -2.20 -2.78
N ARG A 120 -15.88 -3.49 -3.11
CA ARG A 120 -14.78 -4.27 -3.70
C ARG A 120 -14.28 -3.68 -5.01
N ILE A 121 -15.20 -3.34 -5.92
CA ILE A 121 -14.87 -2.74 -7.22
C ILE A 121 -14.12 -1.42 -7.04
N ASN A 122 -14.58 -0.55 -6.13
CA ASN A 122 -13.89 0.72 -5.87
C ASN A 122 -12.46 0.50 -5.34
N LEU A 123 -12.24 -0.51 -4.50
CA LEU A 123 -10.89 -0.84 -4.04
C LEU A 123 -10.03 -1.43 -5.17
N ILE A 124 -10.59 -2.25 -6.07
CA ILE A 124 -9.87 -2.68 -7.29
C ILE A 124 -9.40 -1.47 -8.09
N ASP A 125 -10.30 -0.52 -8.35
CA ASP A 125 -10.00 0.71 -9.08
C ASP A 125 -8.92 1.55 -8.34
N PHE A 126 -8.96 1.56 -7.00
CA PHE A 126 -7.94 2.19 -6.18
C PHE A 126 -6.56 1.52 -6.32
N TYR A 127 -6.46 0.20 -6.24
CA TYR A 127 -5.20 -0.51 -6.43
C TYR A 127 -4.66 -0.37 -7.87
N GLU A 128 -5.53 -0.34 -8.87
CA GLU A 128 -5.14 -0.02 -10.25
C GLU A 128 -4.56 1.39 -10.35
N LYS A 129 -5.20 2.39 -9.72
CA LYS A 129 -4.67 3.76 -9.63
C LYS A 129 -3.30 3.75 -8.94
N MET A 130 -3.14 3.08 -7.80
CA MET A 130 -1.86 2.97 -7.09
C MET A 130 -0.77 2.38 -7.99
N PHE A 131 -1.07 1.31 -8.74
CA PHE A 131 -0.12 0.70 -9.66
C PHE A 131 0.32 1.68 -10.78
N VAL A 132 -0.65 2.38 -11.38
CA VAL A 132 -0.39 3.38 -12.44
C VAL A 132 0.45 4.52 -11.87
N THR A 133 0.07 5.05 -10.72
CA THR A 133 0.82 6.08 -10.00
C THR A 133 2.23 5.60 -9.66
N GLY A 134 2.43 4.37 -9.19
CA GLY A 134 3.76 3.80 -8.97
C GLY A 134 4.66 3.75 -10.21
N SER A 135 4.06 3.71 -11.41
CA SER A 135 4.76 3.74 -12.69
C SER A 135 5.09 5.15 -13.17
N THR A 136 4.48 6.18 -12.57
CA THR A 136 4.81 7.58 -12.84
C THR A 136 6.01 8.01 -11.99
N ARG A 137 6.81 8.92 -12.53
CA ARG A 137 8.01 9.44 -11.83
C ARG A 137 7.67 10.55 -10.84
N CYS A 138 6.56 11.25 -11.06
CA CYS A 138 5.96 12.16 -10.10
C CYS A 138 4.88 11.41 -9.31
N LEU A 139 5.04 11.35 -7.98
CA LEU A 139 4.08 10.73 -7.07
C LEU A 139 3.48 11.80 -6.16
N ARG A 140 2.15 11.81 -6.06
CA ARG A 140 1.42 12.61 -5.08
C ARG A 140 0.64 11.67 -4.17
N TYR A 141 1.12 11.49 -2.94
CA TYR A 141 0.47 10.59 -1.99
C TYR A 141 -0.89 11.14 -1.54
N THR A 142 -1.07 12.46 -1.54
CA THR A 142 -2.33 13.14 -1.25
C THR A 142 -3.47 12.68 -2.17
N ASP A 143 -3.22 12.57 -3.48
CA ASP A 143 -4.23 12.12 -4.45
C ASP A 143 -4.68 10.66 -4.23
N LEU A 144 -3.80 9.83 -3.68
CA LEU A 144 -4.12 8.46 -3.29
C LEU A 144 -4.84 8.45 -1.95
N LEU A 145 -4.39 9.27 -1.00
CA LEU A 145 -5.00 9.40 0.32
C LEU A 145 -6.46 9.87 0.21
N GLU A 146 -6.72 10.96 -0.50
CA GLU A 146 -8.08 11.48 -0.73
C GLU A 146 -8.99 10.43 -1.38
N HIS A 147 -8.44 9.62 -2.28
CA HIS A 147 -9.20 8.57 -2.95
C HIS A 147 -9.59 7.44 -1.99
N ILE A 148 -8.68 6.95 -1.14
CA ILE A 148 -9.03 5.91 -0.15
C ILE A 148 -9.97 6.45 0.92
N GLU A 149 -9.84 7.73 1.32
CA GLU A 149 -10.75 8.38 2.26
C GLU A 149 -12.16 8.49 1.69
N THR A 150 -12.27 8.88 0.41
CA THR A 150 -13.56 8.89 -0.30
C THR A 150 -14.20 7.50 -0.33
N ILE A 151 -13.41 6.43 -0.52
CA ILE A 151 -13.93 5.05 -0.51
C ILE A 151 -14.44 4.68 0.89
N ILE A 152 -13.68 5.02 1.94
CA ILE A 152 -14.07 4.78 3.33
C ILE A 152 -15.38 5.50 3.66
N GLU A 153 -15.46 6.80 3.38
CA GLU A 153 -16.63 7.63 3.64
C GLU A 153 -17.87 7.13 2.88
N LYS A 154 -17.70 6.79 1.60
CA LYS A 154 -18.77 6.27 0.75
C LYS A 154 -19.38 4.96 1.28
N HIS A 155 -18.59 4.13 1.97
CA HIS A 155 -19.00 2.78 2.37
C HIS A 155 -19.11 2.56 3.88
N VAL A 156 -18.87 3.59 4.69
CA VAL A 156 -18.94 3.47 6.16
C VAL A 156 -20.31 3.00 6.65
N LEU A 157 -21.40 3.46 6.02
CA LEU A 157 -22.79 3.06 6.32
C LEU A 157 -23.32 1.96 5.39
N SER A 158 -22.50 1.42 4.50
CA SER A 158 -22.90 0.37 3.56
C SER A 158 -22.78 -1.03 4.19
N PHE A 159 -23.56 -2.00 3.70
CA PHE A 159 -23.51 -3.43 4.04
C PHE A 159 -23.41 -3.70 5.55
N THR A 160 -24.24 -2.99 6.33
CA THR A 160 -24.29 -3.02 7.81
C THR A 160 -25.07 -4.19 8.38
N ASP A 161 -25.63 -5.05 7.53
CA ASP A 161 -26.35 -6.24 7.98
C ASP A 161 -25.47 -7.12 8.88
N ILE A 162 -26.09 -7.74 9.88
CA ILE A 162 -25.38 -8.57 10.86
C ILE A 162 -24.64 -9.70 10.15
N GLY A 163 -25.27 -10.35 9.16
CA GLY A 163 -24.66 -11.43 8.38
C GLY A 163 -23.37 -11.00 7.66
N LEU A 164 -23.24 -9.73 7.27
CA LEU A 164 -22.06 -9.21 6.57
C LEU A 164 -21.02 -8.56 7.51
N THR A 165 -21.29 -8.50 8.82
CA THR A 165 -20.37 -7.90 9.80
C THR A 165 -18.93 -8.46 9.71
N PRO A 166 -18.69 -9.77 9.55
CA PRO A 166 -17.33 -10.30 9.45
C PRO A 166 -16.56 -9.80 8.23
N ILE A 167 -17.21 -9.78 7.05
CA ILE A 167 -16.56 -9.32 5.81
C ILE A 167 -16.39 -7.79 5.80
N LYS A 168 -17.35 -7.05 6.38
CA LYS A 168 -17.23 -5.61 6.61
C LYS A 168 -16.02 -5.27 7.47
N ALA A 169 -15.79 -6.02 8.54
CA ALA A 169 -14.64 -5.80 9.41
C ALA A 169 -13.30 -5.98 8.66
N VAL A 170 -13.19 -6.94 7.74
CA VAL A 170 -11.98 -7.12 6.93
C VAL A 170 -11.84 -6.03 5.87
N PHE A 171 -12.93 -5.63 5.21
CA PHE A 171 -12.93 -4.48 4.30
C PHE A 171 -12.45 -3.19 5.00
N SER A 172 -12.97 -2.90 6.20
CA SER A 172 -12.54 -1.76 7.00
C SER A 172 -11.07 -1.86 7.39
N LEU A 173 -10.59 -3.03 7.82
CA LEU A 173 -9.17 -3.23 8.13
C LEU A 173 -8.27 -2.92 6.94
N GLU A 174 -8.60 -3.43 5.75
CA GLU A 174 -7.83 -3.18 4.53
C GLU A 174 -7.76 -1.69 4.19
N CYS A 175 -8.91 -1.01 4.17
CA CYS A 175 -8.99 0.43 3.91
C CYS A 175 -8.20 1.24 4.94
N GLU A 176 -8.34 0.92 6.23
CA GLU A 176 -7.63 1.62 7.29
C GLU A 176 -6.12 1.42 7.22
N ILE A 177 -5.63 0.22 6.88
CA ILE A 177 -4.19 -0.02 6.67
C ILE A 177 -3.67 0.88 5.54
N LEU A 178 -4.37 0.90 4.40
CA LEU A 178 -4.01 1.74 3.26
C LEU A 178 -3.99 3.23 3.63
N GLN A 179 -5.04 3.70 4.30
CA GLN A 179 -5.17 5.09 4.75
C GLN A 179 -4.02 5.47 5.70
N GLN A 180 -3.73 4.63 6.70
CA GLN A 180 -2.68 4.91 7.70
C GLN A 180 -1.29 4.98 7.05
N LEU A 181 -0.99 4.08 6.10
CA LEU A 181 0.29 4.09 5.38
C LEU A 181 0.43 5.28 4.44
N LEU A 182 -0.65 5.68 3.73
CA LEU A 182 -0.64 6.86 2.88
C LEU A 182 -0.56 8.17 3.68
N LYS A 183 -1.27 8.25 4.81
CA LYS A 183 -1.12 9.36 5.77
C LYS A 183 0.32 9.43 6.28
N ALA A 184 0.92 8.31 6.66
CA ALA A 184 2.30 8.28 7.13
C ALA A 184 3.27 8.81 6.07
N LEU A 185 3.06 8.50 4.79
CA LEU A 185 3.86 9.06 3.70
C LEU A 185 3.71 10.58 3.55
N CYS A 186 2.50 11.12 3.73
CA CYS A 186 2.28 12.57 3.73
C CYS A 186 2.95 13.24 4.93
N GLU A 187 2.79 12.69 6.14
CA GLU A 187 3.46 13.18 7.35
C GLU A 187 4.99 13.10 7.26
N LEU A 188 5.52 12.10 6.54
CA LEU A 188 6.95 11.99 6.25
C LEU A 188 7.44 13.11 5.32
N GLN A 189 6.64 13.53 4.34
CA GLN A 189 6.96 14.71 3.51
C GLN A 189 6.98 15.98 4.36
N ASN A 190 6.12 16.08 5.37
CA ASN A 190 6.06 17.21 6.29
C ASN A 190 7.03 17.10 7.49
N LEU A 191 7.92 16.10 7.47
CA LEU A 191 8.91 15.81 8.52
C LEU A 191 8.31 15.66 9.94
N GLN A 192 7.06 15.19 10.05
CA GLN A 192 6.35 15.01 11.31
C GLN A 192 6.68 13.67 11.97
N PHE A 193 7.72 13.64 12.83
CA PHE A 193 8.22 12.42 13.47
C PHE A 193 7.15 11.62 14.24
N LEU A 194 6.47 12.25 15.20
CA LEU A 194 5.52 11.53 16.08
C LEU A 194 4.27 11.09 15.32
N ALA A 195 3.74 11.95 14.44
CA ALA A 195 2.57 11.64 13.63
C ALA A 195 2.83 10.45 12.70
N SER A 196 3.94 10.49 11.94
CA SER A 196 4.32 9.39 11.05
C SER A 196 4.57 8.08 11.82
N LEU A 197 5.26 8.13 12.97
CA LEU A 197 5.48 6.95 13.82
C LEU A 197 4.17 6.32 14.31
N ALA A 198 3.24 7.14 14.81
CA ALA A 198 1.94 6.69 15.30
C ALA A 198 1.10 6.03 14.20
N LEU A 199 1.10 6.61 12.99
CA LEU A 199 0.39 6.06 11.82
C LEU A 199 0.99 4.73 11.35
N ILE A 200 2.33 4.61 11.30
CA ILE A 200 3.01 3.35 10.95
C ILE A 200 2.71 2.26 11.99
N HIS A 201 2.69 2.61 13.27
CA HIS A 201 2.28 1.69 14.34
C HIS A 201 0.81 1.29 14.18
N GLY A 202 -0.08 2.25 13.90
CA GLY A 202 -1.50 2.00 13.64
C GLY A 202 -1.72 1.03 12.49
N ALA A 203 -0.95 1.13 11.40
CA ALA A 203 -0.98 0.17 10.30
C ALA A 203 -0.50 -1.22 10.75
N GLN A 204 0.58 -1.30 11.53
CA GLN A 204 1.09 -2.57 12.07
C GLN A 204 0.07 -3.28 12.96
N THR A 205 -0.59 -2.58 13.88
CA THR A 205 -1.60 -3.17 14.76
C THR A 205 -2.74 -3.80 13.96
N ARG A 206 -3.20 -3.13 12.90
CA ARG A 206 -4.27 -3.63 12.02
C ARG A 206 -3.82 -4.81 11.16
N LEU A 207 -2.61 -4.77 10.63
CA LEU A 207 -2.01 -5.89 9.91
C LEU A 207 -1.96 -7.14 10.80
N THR A 208 -1.44 -7.01 12.01
CA THR A 208 -1.40 -8.11 12.98
C THR A 208 -2.81 -8.59 13.37
N ALA A 209 -3.77 -7.68 13.53
CA ALA A 209 -5.16 -8.06 13.78
C ALA A 209 -5.77 -8.86 12.61
N TRP A 210 -5.48 -8.49 11.36
CA TRP A 210 -5.91 -9.24 10.19
C TRP A 210 -5.21 -10.60 10.11
N GLU A 211 -3.88 -10.66 10.27
CA GLU A 211 -3.10 -11.90 10.29
C GLU A 211 -3.64 -12.90 11.31
N ASN A 212 -3.95 -12.44 12.53
CA ASN A 212 -4.49 -13.29 13.60
C ASN A 212 -5.88 -13.85 13.31
N LYS A 213 -6.66 -13.22 12.41
CA LYS A 213 -7.98 -13.73 12.00
C LYS A 213 -7.89 -14.86 10.98
N ILE A 214 -6.76 -15.04 10.31
CA ILE A 214 -6.57 -16.11 9.32
C ILE A 214 -6.31 -17.42 10.08
N GLN A 215 -7.40 -18.07 10.53
CA GLN A 215 -7.37 -19.15 11.53
C GLN A 215 -6.95 -20.52 10.99
N ASN A 216 -6.83 -20.72 9.68
CA ASN A 216 -6.31 -21.98 9.14
C ASN A 216 -5.50 -21.72 7.88
N ARG A 217 -4.22 -22.10 7.93
CA ARG A 217 -3.41 -22.41 6.74
C ARG A 217 -3.96 -23.68 6.10
N GLU A 218 -5.22 -23.69 5.64
CA GLU A 218 -5.84 -24.84 4.96
C GLU A 218 -4.89 -25.31 3.86
N THR A 219 -4.13 -26.38 4.14
CA THR A 219 -3.33 -27.14 3.16
C THR A 219 -2.67 -26.32 2.03
N TRP A 220 -1.97 -25.23 2.34
CA TRP A 220 -0.92 -24.70 1.45
C TRP A 220 0.31 -25.63 1.42
N LYS A 221 0.20 -26.79 2.09
CA LYS A 221 1.15 -27.89 2.14
C LYS A 221 0.84 -28.94 1.07
N LEU A 222 1.03 -28.59 -0.20
CA LEU A 222 1.40 -29.57 -1.22
C LEU A 222 2.19 -28.87 -2.34
N GLY A 223 3.24 -28.18 -1.93
CA GLY A 223 4.29 -27.70 -2.82
C GLY A 223 5.60 -27.72 -2.04
N PHE A 224 6.57 -28.50 -2.50
CA PHE A 224 7.91 -28.66 -1.92
C PHE A 224 8.78 -27.39 -2.02
N LEU A 225 8.18 -26.19 -2.03
CA LEU A 225 8.84 -24.90 -2.18
C LEU A 225 8.41 -23.99 -1.03
N LYS A 226 9.40 -23.41 -0.34
CA LYS A 226 9.29 -22.50 0.81
C LYS A 226 8.61 -21.16 0.45
N ASN A 227 7.36 -21.17 0.04
CA ASN A 227 6.59 -19.94 -0.19
C ASN A 227 5.87 -19.51 1.09
N ASN A 228 5.97 -18.22 1.40
CA ASN A 228 5.36 -17.56 2.56
C ASN A 228 3.86 -17.93 2.67
N PRO A 229 3.35 -18.41 3.82
CA PRO A 229 1.99 -18.94 3.96
C PRO A 229 0.87 -17.89 3.91
N LEU A 230 1.19 -16.62 3.70
CA LEU A 230 0.21 -15.53 3.67
C LEU A 230 -0.31 -15.28 2.24
N PRO A 231 -1.56 -14.84 2.08
CA PRO A 231 -2.09 -14.41 0.78
C PRO A 231 -1.30 -13.25 0.17
N LEU A 232 -1.32 -13.11 -1.17
CA LEU A 232 -0.48 -12.12 -1.87
C LEU A 232 -0.80 -10.68 -1.48
N LEU A 233 -2.07 -10.32 -1.32
CA LEU A 233 -2.46 -8.97 -0.86
C LEU A 233 -1.91 -8.70 0.55
N LEU A 234 -2.05 -9.71 1.42
CA LEU A 234 -1.40 -9.88 2.72
C LEU A 234 0.06 -9.40 2.71
N GLN A 235 0.85 -10.16 1.96
CA GLN A 235 2.27 -9.95 1.81
C GLN A 235 2.62 -8.57 1.23
N TRP A 236 1.83 -8.10 0.27
CA TRP A 236 2.05 -6.80 -0.34
C TRP A 236 1.86 -5.66 0.66
N LEU A 237 0.80 -5.68 1.48
CA LEU A 237 0.56 -4.66 2.51
C LEU A 237 1.69 -4.64 3.56
N ILE A 238 2.20 -5.81 3.95
CA ILE A 238 3.36 -5.92 4.85
C ILE A 238 4.60 -5.29 4.23
N ARG A 239 4.88 -5.56 2.95
CA ARG A 239 5.99 -4.93 2.20
C ARG A 239 5.80 -3.42 2.06
N PHE A 240 4.56 -2.96 1.85
CA PHE A 240 4.28 -1.54 1.80
C PHE A 240 4.59 -0.87 3.14
N LYS A 241 4.12 -1.44 4.25
CA LYS A 241 4.49 -0.98 5.58
C LYS A 241 6.02 -1.01 5.82
N GLY A 242 6.70 -2.06 5.35
CA GLY A 242 8.15 -2.20 5.45
C GLY A 242 8.93 -1.11 4.72
N ALA A 243 8.47 -0.71 3.53
CA ALA A 243 9.06 0.39 2.77
C ALA A 243 8.81 1.75 3.44
N VAL A 244 7.59 2.01 3.92
CA VAL A 244 7.28 3.25 4.68
C VAL A 244 8.12 3.33 5.94
N LEU A 245 8.29 2.22 6.68
CA LEU A 245 9.16 2.17 7.86
C LEU A 245 10.64 2.40 7.52
N SER A 246 11.12 1.83 6.42
CA SER A 246 12.49 2.03 5.94
C SER A 246 12.76 3.50 5.60
N LYS A 247 11.78 4.17 4.97
CA LYS A 247 11.82 5.62 4.69
C LYS A 247 11.80 6.43 5.99
N PHE A 248 10.90 6.12 6.92
CA PHE A 248 10.84 6.75 8.26
C PHE A 248 12.19 6.66 8.99
N SER A 249 12.80 5.48 9.01
CA SER A 249 14.09 5.27 9.67
C SER A 249 15.22 6.07 9.04
N LEU A 250 15.18 6.32 7.73
CA LEU A 250 16.12 7.22 7.08
C LEU A 250 15.86 8.69 7.45
N TYR A 251 14.60 9.13 7.33
CA TYR A 251 14.23 10.55 7.48
C TYR A 251 14.47 11.05 8.90
N PHE A 252 14.36 10.16 9.88
CA PHE A 252 14.56 10.47 11.28
C PHE A 252 15.75 9.72 11.87
N HIS A 253 16.71 9.32 11.03
CA HIS A 253 17.87 8.54 11.45
C HIS A 253 18.60 9.20 12.63
N ASP A 254 18.88 10.50 12.54
CA ASP A 254 19.64 11.21 13.56
C ASP A 254 18.85 11.35 14.86
N ARG A 255 17.53 11.61 14.77
CA ARG A 255 16.65 11.64 15.94
C ARG A 255 16.56 10.26 16.61
N LEU A 256 16.46 9.19 15.83
CA LEU A 256 16.47 7.82 16.35
C LEU A 256 17.81 7.49 17.02
N ALA A 257 18.93 7.84 16.38
CA ALA A 257 20.26 7.61 16.94
C ALA A 257 20.51 8.38 18.24
N GLN A 258 19.94 9.58 18.39
CA GLN A 258 20.00 10.36 19.64
C GLN A 258 19.12 9.79 20.75
N GLN A 259 18.03 9.11 20.40
CA GLN A 259 17.03 8.60 21.35
C GLN A 259 17.20 7.10 21.66
N THR A 260 18.18 6.43 21.07
CA THR A 260 18.41 4.99 21.23
C THR A 260 19.88 4.71 21.52
N SER A 261 20.17 3.55 22.13
CA SER A 261 21.56 3.11 22.25
C SER A 261 22.10 2.67 20.88
N SER A 262 23.41 2.66 20.69
CA SER A 262 24.01 2.15 19.45
C SER A 262 23.66 0.69 19.18
N ASN A 263 23.36 -0.09 20.23
CA ASN A 263 22.92 -1.47 20.05
C ASN A 263 21.47 -1.54 19.55
N ASP A 264 20.59 -0.74 20.15
CA ASP A 264 19.18 -0.68 19.75
C ASP A 264 19.04 -0.14 18.33
N MET A 265 19.82 0.87 17.95
CA MET A 265 19.84 1.40 16.59
C MET A 265 20.22 0.32 15.57
N ARG A 266 21.24 -0.50 15.86
CA ARG A 266 21.60 -1.65 15.00
C ARG A 266 20.48 -2.68 14.90
N GLN A 267 19.80 -2.96 16.01
CA GLN A 267 18.66 -3.88 16.02
C GLN A 267 17.48 -3.33 15.20
N LEU A 268 17.19 -2.02 15.30
CA LEU A 268 16.18 -1.35 14.49
C LEU A 268 16.51 -1.48 13.01
N CYS A 269 17.74 -1.11 12.61
CA CYS A 269 18.20 -1.20 11.23
C CYS A 269 18.14 -2.64 10.68
N SER A 270 18.48 -3.65 11.49
CA SER A 270 18.43 -5.05 11.05
C SER A 270 17.03 -5.58 10.73
N LYS A 271 15.98 -4.92 11.24
CA LYS A 271 14.58 -5.27 10.99
C LYS A 271 14.00 -4.51 9.79
N LEU A 272 14.74 -3.56 9.22
CA LEU A 272 14.28 -2.81 8.06
C LEU A 272 14.31 -3.69 6.83
N GLN A 273 13.32 -3.46 5.96
CA GLN A 273 13.33 -4.07 4.64
C GLN A 273 14.47 -3.50 3.79
N PHE A 274 14.75 -2.19 3.94
CA PHE A 274 15.85 -1.51 3.28
C PHE A 274 16.54 -0.56 4.26
N ASP A 275 17.83 -0.79 4.53
CA ASP A 275 18.66 0.14 5.29
C ASP A 275 19.24 1.21 4.35
N TYR A 276 18.46 2.26 4.11
CA TYR A 276 18.88 3.35 3.22
C TYR A 276 20.05 4.16 3.77
N TYR A 277 20.17 4.29 5.09
CA TYR A 277 21.27 5.03 5.69
C TYR A 277 22.59 4.29 5.48
N HIS A 278 22.60 2.98 5.71
CA HIS A 278 23.76 2.15 5.38
C HIS A 278 24.09 2.20 3.88
N ARG A 279 23.08 2.25 3.02
CA ARG A 279 23.27 2.39 1.57
C ARG A 279 23.91 3.73 1.19
N MET A 280 23.54 4.84 1.83
CA MET A 280 24.22 6.13 1.68
C MET A 280 25.69 6.06 2.13
N LEU A 281 25.96 5.43 3.28
CA LEU A 281 27.33 5.23 3.79
C LEU A 281 28.18 4.40 2.84
N GLN A 282 27.63 3.30 2.30
CA GLN A 282 28.33 2.46 1.33
C GLN A 282 28.65 3.23 0.05
N PHE A 283 27.69 4.01 -0.47
CA PHE A 283 27.92 4.85 -1.63
C PHE A 283 29.02 5.89 -1.36
N GLN A 284 28.93 6.60 -0.23
CA GLN A 284 29.88 7.63 0.16
C GLN A 284 31.31 7.10 0.17
N ARG A 285 31.54 5.95 0.82
CA ARG A 285 32.85 5.31 0.90
C ARG A 285 33.34 4.77 -0.43
N LYS A 286 32.44 4.17 -1.22
CA LYS A 286 32.81 3.51 -2.48
C LYS A 286 33.19 4.51 -3.58
N TYR A 287 32.52 5.65 -3.62
CA TYR A 287 32.70 6.65 -4.68
C TYR A 287 33.48 7.89 -4.22
N ASP A 288 34.00 7.86 -2.99
CA ASP A 288 34.75 8.94 -2.35
C ASP A 288 34.01 10.28 -2.47
N SER A 289 32.71 10.25 -2.17
CA SER A 289 31.93 11.49 -2.10
C SER A 289 32.20 12.17 -0.76
N ASN A 290 32.33 13.49 -0.76
CA ASN A 290 32.50 14.25 0.46
C ASN A 290 31.25 14.20 1.34
N THR A 291 30.07 14.35 0.73
CA THR A 291 28.79 14.31 1.47
C THR A 291 27.66 13.78 0.59
N VAL A 292 26.78 12.97 1.18
CA VAL A 292 25.47 12.57 0.64
C VAL A 292 24.42 13.06 1.62
N LEU A 293 23.46 13.86 1.17
CA LEU A 293 22.52 14.52 2.05
C LEU A 293 21.11 14.57 1.46
N LEU A 294 20.12 14.47 2.35
CA LEU A 294 18.72 14.74 2.04
C LEU A 294 18.33 16.07 2.67
N ILE A 295 17.73 16.94 1.86
CA ILE A 295 17.25 18.26 2.26
C ILE A 295 15.77 18.35 1.91
N SER A 296 14.99 19.03 2.74
CA SER A 296 13.63 19.47 2.42
C SER A 296 13.57 20.98 2.24
N ASP A 297 12.65 21.49 1.44
CA ASP A 297 12.22 22.91 1.44
C ASP A 297 11.02 23.16 2.37
N GLU A 298 10.55 22.13 3.09
CA GLU A 298 9.53 22.26 4.10
C GLU A 298 10.06 23.04 5.30
N GLN A 299 9.47 24.19 5.60
CA GLN A 299 9.81 24.96 6.79
C GLN A 299 9.28 24.25 8.03
N THR A 300 10.14 23.58 8.78
CA THR A 300 9.76 23.03 10.08
C THR A 300 9.55 24.17 11.09
N ASN A 301 8.45 24.14 11.84
CA ASN A 301 8.08 25.10 12.90
C ASN A 301 9.10 25.25 14.07
N CYS A 302 10.31 24.70 13.97
CA CYS A 302 11.39 24.98 14.92
C CYS A 302 12.08 26.30 14.53
N ASP A 303 12.33 27.14 15.53
CA ASP A 303 12.92 28.50 15.47
C ASP A 303 14.30 28.66 14.78
N SER A 304 14.74 27.67 14.00
CA SER A 304 15.92 27.76 13.15
C SER A 304 15.57 28.44 11.83
N HIS A 305 16.22 29.57 11.52
CA HIS A 305 16.18 30.29 10.24
C HIS A 305 16.68 29.49 9.01
N ASP A 306 16.79 28.16 9.11
CA ASP A 306 17.22 27.30 8.02
C ASP A 306 16.03 27.12 7.06
N THR A 307 16.03 27.84 5.94
CA THR A 307 14.99 27.78 4.90
C THR A 307 14.80 26.37 4.30
N PHE A 308 15.75 25.46 4.54
CA PHE A 308 15.78 24.10 4.01
C PHE A 308 16.38 23.10 5.02
N PRO A 309 15.57 22.43 5.86
CA PRO A 309 16.11 21.51 6.87
C PRO A 309 16.85 20.33 6.25
N VAL A 310 18.01 19.99 6.84
CA VAL A 310 18.73 18.75 6.53
C VAL A 310 18.03 17.60 7.23
N ILE A 311 17.48 16.69 6.44
CA ILE A 311 16.79 15.48 6.93
C ILE A 311 17.82 14.48 7.46
N VAL A 312 18.87 14.23 6.68
CA VAL A 312 19.97 13.33 7.04
C VAL A 312 21.21 13.65 6.21
N SER A 313 22.39 13.51 6.82
CA SER A 313 23.69 13.73 6.16
C SER A 313 24.64 12.56 6.43
N CYS A 314 25.41 12.20 5.40
CA CYS A 314 26.48 11.22 5.47
C CYS A 314 27.76 11.79 4.85
N PRO A 315 28.81 12.09 5.65
CA PRO A 315 28.92 11.86 7.10
C PRO A 315 27.99 12.79 7.92
N THR A 316 27.75 12.43 9.18
CA THR A 316 26.80 13.12 10.10
C THR A 316 27.23 14.54 10.48
N LYS A 317 28.45 14.96 10.11
CA LYS A 317 28.91 16.33 10.31
C LYS A 317 28.26 17.26 9.28
N ARG A 318 27.85 18.47 9.71
CA ARG A 318 27.35 19.51 8.79
C ARG A 318 28.42 19.81 7.74
N SER A 319 28.06 19.70 6.46
CA SER A 319 28.98 20.00 5.37
C SER A 319 29.39 21.47 5.42
N PRO A 320 30.68 21.81 5.27
CA PRO A 320 31.12 23.21 5.17
C PRO A 320 30.51 23.91 3.94
N GLN A 321 30.00 23.15 2.97
CA GLN A 321 29.40 23.65 1.73
C GLN A 321 27.88 23.86 1.84
N TYR A 322 27.31 23.75 3.03
CA TYR A 322 25.86 23.81 3.25
C TYR A 322 25.20 25.07 2.65
N GLU A 323 25.74 26.26 2.94
CA GLU A 323 25.21 27.53 2.40
C GLU A 323 25.24 27.58 0.87
N ILE A 324 26.29 27.01 0.27
CA ILE A 324 26.44 26.96 -1.19
C ILE A 324 25.40 26.02 -1.78
N ILE A 325 25.14 24.88 -1.13
CA ILE A 325 24.10 23.93 -1.52
C ILE A 325 22.72 24.60 -1.47
N LEU A 326 22.40 25.33 -0.40
CA LEU A 326 21.11 26.03 -0.27
C LEU A 326 20.92 27.06 -1.38
N LYS A 327 21.95 27.88 -1.63
CA LYS A 327 21.94 28.85 -2.71
C LYS A 327 21.73 28.15 -4.06
N MET A 328 22.43 27.04 -4.31
CA MET A 328 22.25 26.27 -5.54
C MET A 328 20.83 25.75 -5.70
N ILE A 329 20.23 25.16 -4.66
CA ILE A 329 18.84 24.66 -4.70
C ILE A 329 17.87 25.80 -5.04
N SER A 330 18.04 26.96 -4.40
CA SER A 330 17.26 28.17 -4.70
C SER A 330 17.43 28.61 -6.16
N ASP A 331 18.67 28.71 -6.64
CA ASP A 331 19.02 29.18 -7.99
C ASP A 331 18.49 28.23 -9.09
N ILE A 332 18.44 26.92 -8.83
CA ILE A 332 18.01 25.90 -9.80
C ILE A 332 16.61 25.34 -9.50
N SER A 333 15.85 25.98 -8.60
CA SER A 333 14.52 25.54 -8.16
C SER A 333 13.57 25.23 -9.32
N THR A 334 13.58 26.06 -10.37
CA THR A 334 12.78 25.84 -11.59
C THR A 334 13.21 24.62 -12.40
N GLU A 335 14.51 24.28 -12.42
CA GLU A 335 15.01 23.04 -13.03
C GLU A 335 14.64 21.81 -12.18
N LEU A 336 14.58 21.95 -10.85
CA LEU A 336 14.25 20.88 -9.90
C LEU A 336 12.77 20.49 -9.91
N ILE A 337 11.88 21.36 -10.38
CA ILE A 337 10.45 21.03 -10.61
C ILE A 337 10.32 19.87 -11.62
N ASN A 338 11.27 19.75 -12.56
CA ASN A 338 11.34 18.62 -13.47
C ASN A 338 11.92 17.39 -12.74
N ASN A 339 11.05 16.57 -12.14
CA ASN A 339 11.32 15.39 -11.28
C ASN A 339 12.19 14.25 -11.87
N ASP A 340 12.87 14.49 -12.99
CA ASP A 340 13.46 13.46 -13.85
C ASP A 340 14.89 13.74 -14.29
N LYS A 341 15.44 14.91 -13.98
CA LYS A 341 16.78 15.31 -14.40
C LYS A 341 17.74 15.27 -13.23
N ILE A 342 18.82 14.51 -13.38
CA ILE A 342 19.98 14.62 -12.48
C ILE A 342 20.75 15.87 -12.91
N ILE A 343 20.91 16.82 -12.00
CA ILE A 343 21.59 18.08 -12.27
C ILE A 343 23.01 18.00 -11.72
N TYR A 344 24.00 18.25 -12.58
CA TYR A 344 25.40 18.36 -12.19
C TYR A 344 25.82 19.83 -12.25
N LYS A 345 26.48 20.33 -11.21
CA LYS A 345 27.09 21.66 -11.17
C LYS A 345 28.51 21.55 -10.65
N TYR A 346 29.48 22.04 -11.40
CA TYR A 346 30.87 22.13 -10.95
C TYR A 346 31.18 23.57 -10.54
N SER A 347 31.61 23.76 -9.29
CA SER A 347 32.15 25.03 -8.81
C SER A 347 33.65 25.06 -9.02
N THR A 348 34.13 25.99 -9.85
CA THR A 348 35.57 26.23 -10.03
C THR A 348 36.20 26.89 -8.81
N GLN A 349 35.44 27.64 -8.01
CA GLN A 349 35.93 28.25 -6.79
C GLN A 349 36.18 27.21 -5.70
N GLU A 350 35.22 26.32 -5.47
CA GLU A 350 35.29 25.29 -4.44
C GLU A 350 35.97 23.99 -4.93
N GLN A 351 36.27 23.89 -6.24
CA GLN A 351 36.77 22.67 -6.89
C GLN A 351 35.88 21.44 -6.63
N CYS A 352 34.57 21.65 -6.51
CA CYS A 352 33.61 20.60 -6.14
C CYS A 352 32.52 20.40 -7.20
N THR A 353 32.09 19.15 -7.37
CA THR A 353 30.87 18.81 -8.12
C THR A 353 29.71 18.53 -7.18
N TYR A 354 28.59 19.20 -7.43
CA TYR A 354 27.31 19.01 -6.79
C TYR A 354 26.38 18.27 -7.74
N VAL A 355 25.80 17.18 -7.27
CA VAL A 355 24.82 16.37 -8.00
C VAL A 355 23.50 16.45 -7.25
N LEU A 356 22.47 16.99 -7.90
CA LEU A 356 21.16 17.22 -7.30
C LEU A 356 20.08 16.43 -8.02
N TYR A 357 19.13 15.89 -7.24
CA TYR A 357 17.97 15.18 -7.78
C TYR A 357 16.76 15.33 -6.85
N THR A 358 15.62 15.68 -7.42
CA THR A 358 14.34 15.78 -6.69
C THR A 358 13.79 14.39 -6.44
N ILE A 359 13.75 13.93 -5.18
CA ILE A 359 13.13 12.64 -4.83
C ILE A 359 11.61 12.84 -4.75
N GLU A 360 11.14 13.84 -4.02
CA GLU A 360 9.72 14.16 -3.89
C GLU A 360 9.55 15.67 -4.04
N SER A 361 8.31 16.15 -4.16
CA SER A 361 8.03 17.58 -4.44
C SER A 361 8.80 18.54 -3.55
N ASN A 362 9.01 18.15 -2.28
CA ASN A 362 9.67 18.93 -1.25
C ASN A 362 10.92 18.25 -0.66
N ILE A 363 11.48 17.22 -1.32
CA ILE A 363 12.64 16.45 -0.81
C ILE A 363 13.68 16.25 -1.91
N TYR A 364 14.91 16.67 -1.63
CA TYR A 364 16.03 16.66 -2.57
C TYR A 364 17.17 15.78 -2.07
N LEU A 365 17.76 14.99 -2.97
CA LEU A 365 19.04 14.33 -2.78
C LEU A 365 20.15 15.22 -3.33
N VAL A 366 21.17 15.46 -2.53
CA VAL A 366 22.39 16.16 -2.95
C VAL A 366 23.60 15.30 -2.64
N ILE A 367 24.52 15.23 -3.60
CA ILE A 367 25.80 14.54 -3.46
C ILE A 367 26.91 15.51 -3.83
N VAL A 368 27.93 15.59 -2.98
CA VAL A 368 29.08 16.47 -3.12
C VAL A 368 30.34 15.63 -3.36
N PHE A 369 31.12 16.02 -4.36
CA PHE A 369 32.44 15.46 -4.63
C PHE A 369 33.50 16.56 -4.64
N GLU A 370 34.63 16.34 -3.98
CA GLU A 370 35.83 17.20 -4.04
C GLU A 370 36.66 16.92 -5.30
N SER A 371 35.97 16.72 -6.42
CA SER A 371 36.57 16.50 -7.73
C SER A 371 35.52 16.75 -8.80
N LYS A 372 35.98 17.10 -10.01
CA LYS A 372 35.11 17.21 -11.17
C LYS A 372 34.57 15.83 -11.55
N LYS A 373 33.24 15.66 -11.50
CA LYS A 373 32.57 14.43 -11.98
C LYS A 373 31.91 14.65 -13.34
N SER A 374 31.84 13.56 -14.11
CA SER A 374 31.20 13.54 -15.43
C SER A 374 29.70 13.26 -15.29
N GLU A 375 28.88 13.98 -16.06
CA GLU A 375 27.44 13.70 -16.16
C GLU A 375 27.15 12.33 -16.79
N LYS A 376 28.13 11.75 -17.48
CA LYS A 376 28.05 10.41 -18.09
C LYS A 376 28.36 9.28 -17.10
N ASP A 377 28.57 9.58 -15.81
CA ASP A 377 28.81 8.54 -14.81
C ASP A 377 27.55 7.73 -14.52
N VAL A 378 27.48 6.56 -15.14
CA VAL A 378 26.34 5.64 -15.04
C VAL A 378 26.16 5.09 -13.62
N PHE A 379 27.22 4.99 -12.82
CA PHE A 379 27.11 4.47 -11.47
C PHE A 379 26.45 5.45 -10.52
N ILE A 380 26.84 6.72 -10.60
CA ILE A 380 26.20 7.80 -9.84
C ILE A 380 24.72 7.91 -10.26
N ALA A 381 24.44 7.92 -11.57
CA ALA A 381 23.08 7.98 -12.08
C ALA A 381 22.22 6.80 -11.60
N ASN A 382 22.72 5.56 -11.71
CA ASN A 382 22.00 4.38 -11.26
C ASN A 382 21.72 4.39 -9.76
N PHE A 383 22.69 4.83 -8.94
CA PHE A 383 22.48 4.97 -7.51
C PHE A 383 21.34 5.95 -7.22
N ILE A 384 21.39 7.16 -7.78
CA ILE A 384 20.39 8.21 -7.57
C ILE A 384 19.01 7.73 -7.99
N LEU A 385 18.87 7.17 -9.19
CA LEU A 385 17.58 6.73 -9.72
C LEU A 385 17.00 5.58 -8.91
N GLU A 386 17.81 4.57 -8.57
CA GLU A 386 17.32 3.43 -7.81
C GLU A 386 16.97 3.81 -6.36
N PHE A 387 17.84 4.61 -5.71
CA PHE A 387 17.61 5.10 -4.36
C PHE A 387 16.32 5.92 -4.28
N SER A 388 16.15 6.86 -5.21
CA SER A 388 14.96 7.72 -5.25
C SER A 388 13.69 6.95 -5.58
N THR A 389 13.74 6.01 -6.53
CA THR A 389 12.60 5.13 -6.86
C THR A 389 12.16 4.27 -5.66
N ASN A 390 13.13 3.83 -4.85
CA ASN A 390 12.84 3.06 -3.64
C ASN A 390 12.21 3.96 -2.55
N LEU A 391 12.75 5.17 -2.32
CA LEU A 391 12.21 6.12 -1.34
C LEU A 391 10.79 6.61 -1.68
N ARG A 392 10.51 6.74 -2.98
CA ARG A 392 9.18 7.00 -3.52
C ARG A 392 8.16 5.87 -3.30
N CYS A 393 8.60 4.71 -2.82
CA CYS A 393 7.80 3.48 -2.79
C CYS A 393 7.28 3.01 -4.16
N SER A 394 7.77 3.57 -5.29
CA SER A 394 7.33 3.24 -6.66
C SER A 394 7.42 1.74 -6.95
N LYS A 395 8.51 1.10 -6.51
CA LYS A 395 8.67 -0.36 -6.67
C LYS A 395 7.60 -1.15 -5.93
N VAL A 396 7.21 -0.71 -4.73
CA VAL A 396 6.17 -1.40 -3.97
C VAL A 396 4.83 -1.28 -4.70
N PHE A 397 4.47 -0.10 -5.18
CA PHE A 397 3.23 0.10 -5.94
C PHE A 397 3.20 -0.70 -7.24
N THR A 398 4.31 -0.73 -7.99
CA THR A 398 4.41 -1.50 -9.24
C THR A 398 4.46 -3.02 -9.01
N ASN A 399 4.96 -3.47 -7.85
CA ASN A 399 4.95 -4.88 -7.46
C ASN A 399 3.55 -5.44 -7.21
N LEU A 400 2.49 -4.62 -7.17
CA LEU A 400 1.11 -5.12 -7.18
C LEU A 400 0.83 -6.05 -8.38
N LYS A 401 1.49 -5.85 -9.54
CA LYS A 401 1.38 -6.76 -10.69
C LYS A 401 2.29 -7.98 -10.64
N ASN A 402 3.34 -7.95 -9.83
CA ASN A 402 4.34 -9.02 -9.72
C ASN A 402 4.74 -9.26 -8.25
N PRO A 403 3.81 -9.66 -7.36
CA PRO A 403 4.09 -9.79 -5.93
C PRO A 403 5.07 -10.92 -5.58
N SER A 404 5.35 -11.83 -6.52
CA SER A 404 6.32 -12.93 -6.37
C SER A 404 7.77 -12.53 -6.69
N LYS A 405 8.01 -11.31 -7.17
CA LYS A 405 9.34 -10.68 -7.30
C LYS A 405 9.48 -9.58 -6.25
#